data_AF-A0A7S1RHJ4-F1
#
_entry.id   AF-A0A7S1RHJ4-F1
#
_cell.length_a   1.000
_cell.length_b   1.000
_cell.length_c   1.000
_cell.angle_alpha   90.00
_cell.angle_beta   90.00
_cell.angle_gamma   90.00
#
_symmetry.space_group_name_H-M   'P 1'
#
loop_
_entity.id
_entity.type
_entity.pdbx_description
1 polymer ?
#
loop_
_entity_poly.entity_id
_entity_poly.type
_entity_poly.pdbx_seq_one_letter_code
_entity_poly.pdbx_strand_id
1 'polypeptide(L)'
;AFLLDHHPVAGGDPVWSDGGTGEGRNWMGLQLMALRDKLSGSPSWTGYLETLFDLASGQPLSSAQAQRWQGAVRTATAAVVGKFGRSRAPSARAPDAGSQGAFPGGSFGPSLPAPLRSLSLRGGGTPRP
;
A
#
# COMPACT_ATOMS: atom_id res chain seq x y z
N ALA A 1 -7.98 -1.45 -0.37
CA ALA A 1 -6.87 -2.43 -0.27
C ALA A 1 -6.01 -2.32 -1.50
N PHE A 2 -4.69 -2.18 -1.32
CA PHE A 2 -3.70 -2.01 -2.40
C PHE A 2 -3.31 -3.37 -2.99
N LEU A 3 -3.10 -3.45 -4.30
CA LEU A 3 -2.69 -4.69 -4.99
C LEU A 3 -1.23 -4.57 -5.45
N LEU A 4 -0.40 -5.53 -5.01
CA LEU A 4 0.98 -5.69 -5.46
C LEU A 4 1.06 -6.91 -6.36
N ASP A 5 1.54 -6.71 -7.58
CA ASP A 5 2.05 -7.79 -8.40
C ASP A 5 3.49 -8.06 -7.96
N HIS A 6 3.76 -9.29 -7.53
CA HIS A 6 5.05 -9.68 -6.96
C HIS A 6 5.78 -10.63 -7.90
N HIS A 7 6.99 -10.27 -8.28
CA HIS A 7 7.85 -11.14 -9.05
C HIS A 7 8.73 -11.99 -8.10
N PRO A 8 8.81 -13.33 -8.28
CA PRO A 8 9.53 -14.21 -7.35
C PRO A 8 11.04 -13.95 -7.32
N VAL A 9 11.58 -13.36 -8.39
CA VAL A 9 12.98 -12.94 -8.48
C VAL A 9 13.07 -11.44 -8.23
N ALA A 10 13.83 -11.05 -7.23
CA ALA A 10 14.10 -9.64 -6.92
C ALA A 10 14.75 -8.93 -8.12
N GLY A 11 14.21 -7.76 -8.49
CA GLY A 11 14.63 -7.00 -9.66
C GLY A 11 14.27 -7.63 -11.00
N GLY A 12 13.51 -8.73 -11.03
CA GLY A 12 13.19 -9.46 -12.26
C GLY A 12 12.31 -8.68 -13.24
N ASP A 13 11.26 -8.02 -12.74
CA ASP A 13 10.40 -7.14 -13.55
C ASP A 13 10.20 -5.78 -12.86
N PRO A 14 10.97 -4.76 -13.24
CA PRO A 14 10.90 -3.44 -12.61
C PRO A 14 9.71 -2.59 -13.10
N VAL A 15 8.96 -3.04 -14.11
CA VAL A 15 7.86 -2.25 -14.70
C VAL A 15 6.51 -2.76 -14.23
N TRP A 16 6.24 -4.06 -14.37
CA TRP A 16 4.91 -4.61 -14.10
C TRP A 16 4.70 -4.97 -12.64
N SER A 17 5.76 -5.39 -11.95
CA SER A 17 5.73 -5.87 -10.57
C SER A 17 6.32 -4.86 -9.58
N ASP A 18 6.27 -5.19 -8.28
CA ASP A 18 7.01 -4.50 -7.21
C ASP A 18 8.52 -4.79 -7.23
N GLY A 19 8.98 -5.68 -8.10
CA GLY A 19 10.37 -6.12 -8.21
C GLY A 19 10.88 -6.87 -6.99
N GLY A 20 10.01 -7.30 -6.08
CA GLY A 20 10.32 -7.95 -4.80
C GLY A 20 11.05 -7.09 -3.77
N THR A 21 11.45 -5.88 -4.15
CA THR A 21 12.17 -4.91 -3.30
C THR A 21 11.36 -3.63 -3.08
N GLY A 22 10.28 -3.43 -3.84
CA GLY A 22 9.46 -2.22 -3.81
C GLY A 22 10.00 -1.11 -4.72
N GLU A 23 11.05 -1.38 -5.51
CA GLU A 23 11.57 -0.46 -6.54
C GLU A 23 10.97 -0.72 -7.93
N GLY A 24 10.21 -1.80 -8.09
CA GLY A 24 9.38 -1.99 -9.28
C GLY A 24 8.19 -1.03 -9.30
N ARG A 25 7.70 -0.69 -10.49
CA ARG A 25 6.62 0.29 -10.66
C ARG A 25 5.23 -0.28 -10.41
N ASN A 26 5.06 -1.60 -10.30
CA ASN A 26 3.79 -2.27 -10.03
C ASN A 26 2.65 -1.83 -10.99
N TRP A 27 2.94 -1.69 -12.28
CA TRP A 27 1.93 -1.28 -13.27
C TRP A 27 0.78 -2.29 -13.39
N MET A 28 1.04 -3.59 -13.17
CA MET A 28 -0.02 -4.58 -13.15
C MET A 28 -0.99 -4.32 -11.98
N GLY A 29 -0.46 -4.07 -10.78
CA GLY A 29 -1.27 -3.73 -9.62
C GLY A 29 -2.13 -2.47 -9.83
N LEU A 30 -1.59 -1.45 -10.51
CA LEU A 30 -2.34 -0.26 -10.90
C LEU A 30 -3.55 -0.62 -11.78
N GLN A 31 -3.35 -1.39 -12.85
CA GLN A 31 -4.41 -1.78 -13.77
C GLN A 31 -5.50 -2.61 -13.06
N LEU A 32 -5.09 -3.53 -12.19
CA LEU A 32 -6.02 -4.35 -11.42
C LEU A 32 -6.86 -3.52 -10.44
N MET A 33 -6.31 -2.46 -9.85
CA MET A 33 -7.07 -1.56 -8.99
C MET A 33 -8.10 -0.75 -9.78
N ALA A 34 -7.75 -0.24 -10.96
CA ALA A 34 -8.70 0.44 -11.83
C ALA A 34 -9.82 -0.51 -12.32
N LEU A 35 -9.48 -1.75 -12.69
CA LEU A 35 -10.46 -2.75 -13.10
C LEU A 35 -11.38 -3.15 -11.94
N ARG A 36 -10.84 -3.31 -10.74
CA ARG A 36 -11.62 -3.60 -9.53
C ARG A 36 -12.66 -2.53 -9.26
N ASP A 37 -12.29 -1.27 -9.39
CA ASP A 37 -13.21 -0.15 -9.22
C ASP A 37 -14.34 -0.18 -10.25
N LYS A 38 -14.00 -0.43 -11.52
CA LYS A 38 -14.98 -0.57 -12.60
C LYS A 38 -15.97 -1.71 -12.33
N LEU A 39 -15.48 -2.86 -11.85
CA LEU A 39 -16.32 -4.02 -11.55
C LEU A 39 -17.15 -3.85 -10.27
N SER A 40 -16.65 -3.09 -9.30
CA SER A 40 -17.36 -2.87 -8.02
C SER A 40 -18.28 -1.65 -8.02
N GLY A 41 -18.18 -0.77 -9.03
CA GLY A 41 -18.93 0.48 -9.09
C GLY A 41 -18.47 1.53 -8.06
N SER A 42 -17.29 1.34 -7.45
CA SER A 42 -16.73 2.24 -6.45
C SER A 42 -15.44 2.88 -6.99
N PRO A 43 -15.37 4.20 -7.23
CA PRO A 43 -14.24 4.83 -7.92
C PRO A 43 -13.10 5.24 -6.96
N SER A 44 -12.90 4.52 -5.87
CA SER A 44 -11.95 4.92 -4.82
C SER A 44 -10.47 4.93 -5.27
N TRP A 45 -10.07 3.91 -6.04
CA TRP A 45 -8.76 3.81 -6.68
C TRP A 45 -8.67 4.60 -7.97
N THR A 46 -9.68 4.55 -8.84
CA THR A 46 -9.69 5.31 -10.09
C THR A 46 -9.53 6.80 -9.79
N GLY A 47 -10.30 7.35 -8.85
CA GLY A 47 -10.16 8.75 -8.44
C GLY A 47 -8.79 9.08 -7.84
N TYR A 48 -8.20 8.16 -7.05
CA TYR A 48 -6.83 8.34 -6.56
C TYR A 48 -5.80 8.32 -7.70
N LEU A 49 -5.92 7.37 -8.63
CA LEU A 49 -5.01 7.20 -9.76
C LEU A 49 -5.09 8.38 -10.74
N GLU A 50 -6.26 8.97 -10.96
CA GLU A 50 -6.44 10.20 -11.75
C GLU A 50 -5.69 11.40 -11.17
N THR A 51 -5.40 11.43 -9.86
CA THR A 51 -4.54 12.48 -9.28
C THR A 51 -3.05 12.27 -9.55
N LEU A 52 -2.66 11.07 -10.01
CA LEU A 52 -1.27 10.65 -10.19
C LEU A 52 -0.89 10.44 -11.64
N PHE A 53 -1.81 9.91 -12.45
CA PHE A 53 -1.58 9.48 -13.82
C PHE A 53 -2.61 10.08 -14.76
N ASP A 54 -2.18 10.36 -15.97
CA ASP A 54 -3.09 10.41 -17.11
C ASP A 54 -3.46 8.96 -17.48
N LEU A 55 -4.68 8.55 -17.15
CA LEU A 55 -5.15 7.18 -17.37
C LEU A 55 -5.31 6.82 -18.85
N ALA A 56 -5.36 7.79 -19.76
CA ALA A 56 -5.43 7.52 -21.19
C ALA A 56 -4.05 7.12 -21.75
N SER A 57 -2.98 7.80 -21.33
CA SER A 57 -1.61 7.51 -21.76
C SER A 57 -0.86 6.53 -20.84
N GLY A 58 -1.35 6.32 -19.63
CA GLY A 58 -0.66 5.57 -18.57
C GLY A 58 0.56 6.29 -17.99
N GLN A 59 0.78 7.56 -18.34
CA GLN A 59 1.94 8.33 -17.87
C GLN A 59 1.64 9.06 -16.57
N PRO A 60 2.63 9.18 -15.65
CA PRO A 60 2.49 10.05 -14.49
C PRO A 60 2.29 11.51 -14.91
N LEU A 61 1.45 12.25 -14.18
CA LEU A 61 1.18 13.68 -14.46
C LEU A 61 2.42 14.56 -14.24
N SER A 62 3.33 14.16 -13.35
CA SER A 62 4.69 14.70 -13.26
C SER A 62 5.62 13.74 -12.51
N SER A 63 6.91 14.09 -12.43
CA SER A 63 7.90 13.36 -11.62
C SER A 63 7.51 13.26 -10.14
N ALA A 64 6.87 14.29 -9.58
CA ALA A 64 6.39 14.27 -8.20
C ALA A 64 5.26 13.25 -7.99
N GLN A 65 4.31 13.16 -8.92
CA GLN A 65 3.25 12.13 -8.88
C GLN A 65 3.84 10.72 -9.05
N ALA A 66 4.82 10.56 -9.95
CA ALA A 66 5.53 9.28 -10.11
C ALA A 66 6.19 8.84 -8.80
N GLN A 67 6.85 9.77 -8.10
CA GLN A 67 7.46 9.50 -6.79
C GLN A 67 6.43 9.18 -5.71
N ARG A 68 5.26 9.85 -5.70
CA ARG A 68 4.15 9.54 -4.78
C ARG A 68 3.65 8.12 -4.99
N TRP A 69 3.45 7.71 -6.24
CA TRP A 69 3.09 6.34 -6.57
C TRP A 69 4.16 5.35 -6.10
N GLN A 70 5.43 5.59 -6.41
CA GLN A 70 6.52 4.72 -5.97
C GLN A 70 6.60 4.64 -4.44
N GLY A 71 6.31 5.74 -3.73
CA GLY A 71 6.17 5.75 -2.28
C GLY A 71 5.10 4.78 -1.79
N ALA A 72 3.92 4.77 -2.43
CA ALA A 72 2.85 3.83 -2.09
C ALA A 72 3.26 2.36 -2.34
N VAL A 73 3.94 2.08 -3.45
CA VAL A 73 4.47 0.73 -3.76
C VAL A 73 5.47 0.28 -2.70
N ARG A 74 6.44 1.13 -2.35
CA ARG A 74 7.41 0.84 -1.27
C ARG A 74 6.73 0.58 0.07
N THR A 75 5.78 1.43 0.46
CA THR A 75 5.04 1.26 1.72
C THR A 75 4.26 -0.06 1.74
N ALA A 76 3.55 -0.38 0.66
CA ALA A 76 2.81 -1.64 0.55
C ALA A 76 3.77 -2.85 0.60
N THR A 77 4.90 -2.78 -0.11
CA THR A 77 5.92 -3.84 -0.13
C THR A 77 6.50 -4.05 1.26
N ALA A 78 6.87 -2.97 1.96
CA ALA A 78 7.37 -3.02 3.32
C ALA A 78 6.35 -3.63 4.30
N ALA A 79 5.05 -3.33 4.14
CA ALA A 79 4.00 -3.92 4.95
C ALA A 79 3.87 -5.45 4.74
N VAL A 80 3.97 -5.90 3.48
CA VAL A 80 3.99 -7.32 3.11
C VAL A 80 5.23 -8.01 3.69
N VAL A 81 6.42 -7.50 3.38
CA VAL A 81 7.70 -8.04 3.89
C VAL A 81 7.71 -8.07 5.41
N GLY A 82 7.26 -7.01 6.08
CA GLY A 82 7.18 -6.97 7.54
C GLY A 82 6.21 -8.01 8.11
N LYS A 83 5.12 -8.36 7.41
CA LYS A 83 4.19 -9.40 7.84
C LYS A 83 4.79 -10.79 7.68
N PHE A 84 5.39 -11.09 6.52
CA PHE A 84 5.95 -12.42 6.24
C PHE A 84 7.33 -12.66 6.88
N GLY A 85 8.11 -11.61 7.12
CA GLY A 85 9.36 -11.69 7.88
C GLY A 85 9.14 -12.02 9.37
N ARG A 86 8.04 -11.53 9.95
CA ARG A 86 7.63 -11.88 11.33
C ARG A 86 7.12 -13.31 11.47
N SER A 87 6.50 -13.86 10.42
CA SER A 87 6.06 -15.27 10.39
C SER A 87 7.20 -16.28 10.25
N ARG A 88 8.42 -15.82 9.97
CA ARG A 88 9.63 -16.66 9.84
C ARG A 88 10.59 -16.52 11.02
N ALA A 89 10.15 -15.99 12.16
CA ALA A 89 10.95 -16.06 13.37
C ALA A 89 11.14 -17.56 13.73
N PRO A 90 12.38 -18.07 13.76
CA PRO A 90 12.62 -19.43 14.24
C PRO A 90 12.12 -19.52 15.67
N SER A 91 11.41 -20.61 15.99
CA SER A 91 11.08 -20.99 17.36
C SER A 91 12.34 -20.85 18.20
N ALA A 92 12.34 -19.87 19.10
CA ALA A 92 13.48 -19.50 19.90
C ALA A 92 13.99 -20.73 20.66
N ARG A 93 15.20 -21.17 20.33
CA ARG A 93 16.02 -21.92 21.28
C ARG A 93 16.30 -20.96 22.44
N ALA A 94 16.08 -21.46 23.65
CA ALA A 94 16.15 -20.73 24.92
C ALA A 94 17.46 -19.93 25.07
N PRO A 95 17.43 -18.81 25.83
CA PRO A 95 18.58 -17.93 25.98
C PRO A 95 19.63 -18.56 26.89
N ASP A 96 20.87 -18.64 26.40
CA ASP A 96 22.04 -18.69 27.27
C ASP A 96 22.41 -17.25 27.64
N ALA A 97 22.72 -17.06 28.92
CA ALA A 97 22.85 -15.77 29.57
C ALA A 97 24.20 -15.12 29.22
N GLY A 98 24.20 -13.84 28.83
CA GLY A 98 25.44 -13.06 28.81
C GLY A 98 25.38 -11.73 28.06
N SER A 99 25.48 -10.65 28.83
CA SER A 99 26.05 -9.35 28.46
C SER A 99 25.20 -8.33 27.69
N GLN A 100 24.57 -7.49 28.52
CA GLN A 100 24.47 -6.03 28.47
C GLN A 100 25.00 -5.28 27.23
N GLY A 101 24.13 -4.42 26.68
CA GLY A 101 24.49 -3.32 25.78
C GLY A 101 23.28 -2.43 25.49
N ALA A 102 23.16 -1.33 26.23
CA ALA A 102 22.08 -0.37 26.15
C ALA A 102 22.07 0.45 24.85
N PHE A 103 20.89 0.71 24.28
CA PHE A 103 20.65 1.82 23.35
C PHE A 103 19.29 2.50 23.66
N PRO A 104 19.23 3.85 23.72
CA PRO A 104 18.03 4.58 24.06
C PRO A 104 17.18 4.94 22.83
N GLY A 105 15.86 4.92 23.02
CA GLY A 105 14.91 5.95 22.59
C GLY A 105 14.80 6.33 21.11
N GLY A 106 13.67 5.99 20.49
CA GLY A 106 13.29 6.57 19.19
C GLY A 106 11.96 6.06 18.65
N SER A 107 10.84 6.43 19.30
CA SER A 107 9.50 6.26 18.73
C SER A 107 9.31 7.20 17.53
N PHE A 108 9.25 6.66 16.32
CA PHE A 108 8.72 7.36 15.15
C PHE A 108 7.88 6.39 14.32
N GLY A 109 6.57 6.48 14.44
CA GLY A 109 5.63 5.93 13.47
C GLY A 109 4.97 7.08 12.71
N PRO A 110 4.73 6.97 11.39
CA PRO A 110 3.76 7.80 10.72
C PRO A 110 2.48 7.01 10.39
N SER A 111 1.36 7.64 10.74
CA SER A 111 -0.01 7.23 10.46
C SER A 111 -0.23 6.90 8.98
N LEU A 112 -0.78 5.71 8.73
CA LEU A 112 -1.63 5.46 7.58
C LEU A 112 -2.87 6.37 7.69
N PRO A 113 -3.44 6.89 6.59
CA PRO A 113 -4.74 7.54 6.65
C PRO A 113 -5.79 6.51 7.11
N ALA A 114 -6.45 6.81 8.23
CA ALA A 114 -7.55 6.01 8.75
C ALA A 114 -8.72 6.02 7.76
N PRO A 115 -9.50 4.94 7.68
CA PRO A 115 -10.73 4.93 6.90
C PRO A 115 -11.74 5.90 7.52
N LEU A 116 -12.31 6.79 6.72
CA LEU A 116 -13.46 7.60 7.11
C LEU A 116 -14.60 6.64 7.45
N ARG A 117 -14.85 6.44 8.74
CA ARG A 117 -16.11 5.91 9.25
C ARG A 117 -16.82 6.99 10.06
N SER A 118 -18.09 7.16 9.68
CA SER A 118 -19.22 7.66 10.46
C SER A 118 -19.75 9.02 10.03
N LEU A 119 -20.69 9.00 9.08
CA LEU A 119 -21.75 9.99 9.01
C LEU A 119 -22.89 9.48 9.90
N SER A 120 -23.04 10.12 11.05
CA SER A 120 -24.21 10.07 11.91
C SER A 120 -25.46 10.38 11.10
N LEU A 121 -26.35 9.40 10.97
CA LEU A 121 -27.75 9.63 10.64
C LEU A 121 -28.46 10.18 11.88
N ARG A 122 -28.78 11.48 11.87
CA ARG A 122 -29.79 12.07 12.76
C ARG A 122 -30.59 13.14 12.04
N GLY A 123 -31.91 12.94 12.03
CA GLY A 123 -32.95 13.89 11.58
C GLY A 123 -33.25 13.76 10.09
N GLY A 124 -34.46 13.51 9.61
CA GLY A 124 -35.79 13.64 10.19
C GLY A 124 -36.69 14.25 9.11
N GLY A 125 -37.87 13.68 8.88
CA GLY A 125 -38.92 14.32 8.06
C GLY A 125 -39.55 13.42 7.01
N THR A 126 -40.74 12.89 7.35
CA THR A 126 -41.79 12.54 6.39
C THR A 126 -42.24 13.79 5.62
N PRO A 127 -42.82 13.71 4.41
CA PRO A 127 -44.25 13.41 4.32
C PRO A 127 -44.69 12.55 3.12
N ARG A 128 -45.88 11.96 3.31
CA ARG A 128 -46.82 11.38 2.34
C ARG A 128 -47.29 12.43 1.30
N PRO A 129 -47.86 11.99 0.16
CA PRO A 129 -49.29 11.62 0.12
C PRO A 129 -49.54 10.10 0.06
#